data_AF-A0A2A2Y7N0-F1
#
_entry.id   AF-A0A2A2Y7N0-F1
#
_cell.length_a   1.000
_cell.length_b   1.000
_cell.length_c   1.000
_cell.angle_alpha   90.00
_cell.angle_beta   90.00
_cell.angle_gamma   90.00
#
_symmetry.space_group_name_H-M   'P 1'
#
loop_
_entity.id
_entity.type
_entity.pdbx_description
1 polymer ?
#
loop_
_entity_poly.entity_id
_entity_poly.type
_entity_poly.pdbx_seq_one_letter_code
_entity_poly.pdbx_strand_id
1 'polypeptide(L)'
;MSWTDTFPVMDDDMIELYLKEATLPERDEMASYFRVKEKHGERPEAKHVIACSLYWKHAWLAHGDFPVPTRELMKTAEKNDLMKRGLEPWSHYVLPLLRGAAAMRLSRPDIAFRIYLAQDLSFLIPDLLEVGCEIYVMEHNSLSHNPGAMWRLLALEETERLVTITDSDRAGNVLSDCERTESLSNLGLGHWRIPYFAHDVESEYHYSKWNKRSIGYRPIMMCQMGSRVPIPAQRLMEACIWNTKRGNLNPEVLLPGCNNVLPVYGFVWPDYGYDEWFALTSLYPRIAVNGLLTFVAIGANAPMFSLDIEYVTWANPQSEMVYFGKVGGCCPKVEKKNRNKRPKSRVLDQMLTDKKNKHQHIVPLPETSSIPDRATLVVARYNEDIEWLCEIDDSIEIVLYNKGKRDFSKKVSARVNHMMKLPNRGRESDTYLYHLQNYHHKAKNEWTIFCQGDPFPHNPDFLQFLNHRQHWSDIQPMTCGYIDEWQIPPEVIRTLDDHDWMGEFRVRTDFFSTSNHEVLGWIDHGGRQLMNDFVAYHRLPSGWSIYGYFLEQCGLMELAKEAWTSPIGQFGFAAMFAVRNHLLDQIPADCIPRMRRLAAEHNSHGYIFERLWLHLFGLPFIKFERPRFIK
;
A
#
# COMPACT_ATOMS: atom_id res chain seq x y z
N MET A 1 20.01 24.53 0.63
CA MET A 1 20.78 23.51 1.36
C MET A 1 20.43 22.19 0.71
N SER A 2 21.41 21.57 0.07
CA SER A 2 21.30 20.22 -0.48
C SER A 2 21.50 19.18 0.63
N TRP A 3 21.40 17.89 0.27
CA TRP A 3 21.74 16.79 1.17
C TRP A 3 23.17 16.90 1.71
N THR A 4 24.14 17.20 0.84
CA THR A 4 25.56 17.31 1.22
C THR A 4 25.86 18.52 2.10
N ASP A 5 25.00 19.55 2.06
CA ASP A 5 25.09 20.70 2.98
C ASP A 5 24.52 20.36 4.37
N THR A 6 23.66 19.33 4.46
CA THR A 6 22.87 19.03 5.65
C THR A 6 23.41 17.82 6.42
N PHE A 7 23.74 16.74 5.72
CA PHE A 7 24.20 15.49 6.33
C PHE A 7 25.70 15.31 6.14
N PRO A 8 26.39 14.68 7.12
CA PRO A 8 27.78 14.30 6.97
C PRO A 8 27.94 13.32 5.82
N VAL A 9 28.91 13.60 4.96
CA VAL A 9 29.30 12.76 3.84
C VAL A 9 30.78 12.46 3.98
N MET A 10 31.13 11.16 3.95
CA MET A 10 32.52 10.74 3.78
C MET A 10 32.87 10.88 2.30
N ASP A 11 33.49 11.99 1.94
CA ASP A 11 33.98 12.26 0.60
C ASP A 11 35.21 11.41 0.24
N ASP A 12 35.72 11.59 -0.97
CA ASP A 12 36.88 10.83 -1.46
C ASP A 12 38.19 11.31 -0.81
N ASP A 13 38.28 12.58 -0.39
CA ASP A 13 39.43 13.11 0.36
C ASP A 13 39.61 12.38 1.69
N MET A 14 38.52 12.06 2.39
CA MET A 14 38.57 11.25 3.63
C MET A 14 39.02 9.80 3.40
N ILE A 15 38.76 9.23 2.21
CA ILE A 15 39.28 7.91 1.83
C ILE A 15 40.78 8.02 1.54
N GLU A 16 41.19 9.01 0.76
CA GLU A 16 42.61 9.27 0.48
C GLU A 16 43.40 9.54 1.77
N LEU A 17 42.80 10.26 2.72
CA LEU A 17 43.35 10.51 4.04
C LEU A 17 43.61 9.20 4.79
N TYR A 18 42.64 8.28 4.83
CA TYR A 18 42.84 6.94 5.40
C TYR A 18 43.99 6.20 4.68
N LEU A 19 44.01 6.20 3.34
CA LEU A 19 45.02 5.51 2.56
C LEU A 19 46.42 6.10 2.69
N LYS A 20 46.54 7.37 3.03
CA LYS A 20 47.82 8.08 3.17
C LYS A 20 48.32 8.10 4.61
N GLU A 21 47.44 8.35 5.58
CA GLU A 21 47.82 8.68 6.95
C GLU A 21 47.56 7.56 7.96
N ALA A 22 46.70 6.58 7.67
CA ALA A 22 46.53 5.44 8.57
C ALA A 22 47.83 4.63 8.64
N THR A 23 48.32 4.43 9.86
CA THR A 23 49.49 3.61 10.15
C THR A 23 49.23 2.14 9.83
N LEU A 24 50.29 1.34 9.64
CA LEU A 24 50.13 -0.10 9.41
C LEU A 24 49.31 -0.81 10.51
N PRO A 25 49.52 -0.55 11.81
CA PRO A 25 48.67 -1.13 12.86
C PRO A 25 47.20 -0.70 12.77
N GLU A 26 46.91 0.56 12.43
CA GLU A 26 45.52 1.02 12.27
C GLU A 26 44.85 0.34 11.08
N ARG A 27 45.54 0.19 9.94
CA ARG A 27 44.98 -0.52 8.77
C ARG A 27 44.73 -1.99 9.08
N ASP A 28 45.67 -2.64 9.77
CA ASP A 28 45.48 -4.04 10.17
C ASP A 28 44.32 -4.19 11.16
N GLU A 29 44.16 -3.25 12.10
CA GLU A 29 42.99 -3.21 12.99
C GLU A 29 41.69 -3.09 12.20
N MET A 30 41.59 -2.11 11.28
CA MET A 30 40.37 -1.89 10.48
C MET A 30 40.04 -3.08 9.60
N ALA A 31 41.04 -3.63 8.89
CA ALA A 31 40.87 -4.78 8.03
C ALA A 31 40.47 -6.03 8.84
N SER A 32 41.00 -6.19 10.06
CA SER A 32 40.70 -7.36 10.90
C SER A 32 39.20 -7.55 11.11
N TYR A 33 38.42 -6.47 11.25
CA TYR A 33 36.97 -6.54 11.46
C TYR A 33 36.20 -7.20 10.32
N PHE A 34 36.79 -7.28 9.12
CA PHE A 34 36.14 -7.74 7.89
C PHE A 34 36.87 -8.91 7.22
N ARG A 35 37.97 -9.40 7.79
CA ARG A 35 38.70 -10.56 7.25
C ARG A 35 37.87 -11.83 7.35
N VAL A 36 37.79 -12.55 6.22
CA VAL A 36 37.21 -13.89 6.12
C VAL A 36 38.32 -14.89 6.38
N LYS A 37 38.16 -15.71 7.42
CA LYS A 37 39.12 -16.74 7.83
C LYS A 37 39.11 -17.93 6.88
N GLU A 38 37.92 -18.40 6.54
CA GLU A 38 37.72 -19.56 5.67
C GLU A 38 36.36 -19.51 4.98
N LYS A 39 36.25 -20.23 3.87
CA LYS A 39 35.05 -20.29 3.03
C LYS A 39 34.63 -21.73 2.81
N HIS A 40 33.32 -21.99 2.82
CA HIS A 40 32.74 -23.31 2.60
C HIS A 40 31.57 -23.23 1.61
N GLY A 41 31.39 -24.28 0.82
CA GLY A 41 30.20 -24.43 -0.03
C GLY A 41 30.02 -23.35 -1.10
N GLU A 42 31.12 -22.77 -1.61
CA GLU A 42 31.05 -21.71 -2.63
C GLU A 42 30.36 -22.17 -3.91
N ARG A 43 29.55 -21.28 -4.50
CA ARG A 43 28.72 -21.53 -5.68
C ARG A 43 29.00 -20.47 -6.75
N PRO A 44 30.19 -20.51 -7.39
CA PRO A 44 30.60 -19.53 -8.38
C PRO A 44 29.69 -19.50 -9.62
N GLU A 45 28.92 -20.56 -9.85
CA GLU A 45 27.96 -20.66 -10.96
C GLU A 45 26.66 -19.87 -10.73
N ALA A 46 26.37 -19.47 -9.49
CA ALA A 46 25.18 -18.68 -9.17
C ALA A 46 25.30 -17.27 -9.77
N LYS A 47 24.18 -16.73 -10.27
CA LYS A 47 24.15 -15.39 -10.90
C LYS A 47 23.80 -14.27 -9.93
N HIS A 48 23.35 -14.64 -8.74
CA HIS A 48 22.85 -13.74 -7.72
C HIS A 48 23.22 -14.30 -6.35
N VAL A 49 23.70 -13.43 -5.46
CA VAL A 49 23.99 -13.73 -4.06
C VAL A 49 22.99 -13.02 -3.16
N ILE A 50 22.33 -13.76 -2.29
CA ILE A 50 21.69 -13.22 -1.09
C ILE A 50 22.76 -13.19 0.00
N ALA A 51 23.05 -12.04 0.58
CA ALA A 51 24.04 -11.87 1.63
C ALA A 51 23.39 -11.58 2.98
N CYS A 52 23.80 -12.35 3.97
CA CYS A 52 23.30 -12.27 5.34
C CYS A 52 24.45 -12.44 6.34
N SER A 53 24.34 -11.80 7.50
CA SER A 53 25.29 -12.00 8.60
C SER A 53 24.63 -12.81 9.72
N LEU A 54 25.37 -13.72 10.35
CA LEU A 54 24.93 -14.44 11.54
C LEU A 54 25.96 -14.31 12.66
N TYR A 55 25.53 -13.70 13.76
CA TYR A 55 26.32 -13.44 14.97
C TYR A 55 25.37 -13.32 16.17
N TRP A 56 25.84 -13.61 17.38
CA TRP A 56 25.00 -13.58 18.58
C TRP A 56 25.65 -12.82 19.73
N LYS A 57 25.25 -11.56 19.92
CA LYS A 57 25.67 -10.66 21.00
C LYS A 57 24.55 -9.71 21.43
N HIS A 58 24.75 -9.04 22.57
CA HIS A 58 23.88 -7.93 22.96
C HIS A 58 23.86 -6.84 21.88
N ALA A 59 22.72 -6.15 21.76
CA ALA A 59 22.60 -5.06 20.80
C ALA A 59 23.49 -3.87 21.18
N TRP A 60 23.64 -3.58 22.48
CA TRP A 60 24.38 -2.42 22.96
C TRP A 60 25.61 -2.80 23.77
N LEU A 61 26.67 -2.00 23.63
CA LEU A 61 27.95 -2.20 24.31
C LEU A 61 27.83 -2.24 25.84
N ALA A 62 26.87 -1.50 26.41
CA ALA A 62 26.69 -1.38 27.86
C ALA A 62 26.33 -2.69 28.58
N HIS A 63 25.87 -3.71 27.84
CA HIS A 63 25.40 -4.98 28.43
C HIS A 63 26.45 -6.10 28.42
N GLY A 64 27.66 -5.85 27.89
CA GLY A 64 28.74 -6.85 27.86
C GLY A 64 28.50 -8.01 26.88
N ASP A 65 29.31 -9.05 27.01
CA ASP A 65 29.35 -10.20 26.10
C ASP A 65 28.50 -11.38 26.58
N PHE A 66 27.87 -12.08 25.64
CA PHE A 66 27.27 -13.40 25.88
C PHE A 66 28.36 -14.49 26.04
N PRO A 67 28.06 -15.59 26.76
CA PRO A 67 28.93 -16.76 26.81
C PRO A 67 29.16 -17.35 25.41
N VAL A 68 30.19 -18.20 25.29
CA VAL A 68 30.49 -18.89 24.02
C VAL A 68 29.23 -19.59 23.50
N PRO A 69 28.75 -19.23 22.31
CA PRO A 69 27.55 -19.80 21.74
C PRO A 69 27.59 -21.32 21.60
N THR A 70 26.48 -21.97 21.94
CA THR A 70 26.22 -23.36 21.58
C THR A 70 24.78 -23.50 21.12
N ARG A 71 24.47 -24.59 20.40
CA ARG A 71 23.09 -24.90 19.98
C ARG A 71 22.11 -24.87 21.15
N GLU A 72 22.47 -25.50 22.26
CA GLU A 72 21.60 -25.60 23.44
C GLU A 72 21.45 -24.25 24.14
N LEU A 73 22.54 -23.48 24.29
CA LEU A 73 22.46 -22.13 24.87
C LEU A 73 21.59 -21.19 24.05
N MET A 74 21.71 -21.22 22.72
CA MET A 74 20.87 -20.41 21.85
C MET A 74 19.40 -20.78 22.04
N LYS A 75 19.04 -22.07 21.92
CA LYS A 75 17.66 -22.55 22.10
C LYS A 75 17.07 -22.29 23.49
N THR A 76 17.91 -22.15 24.50
CA THR A 76 17.50 -21.93 25.89
C THR A 76 17.84 -20.53 26.39
N ALA A 77 18.14 -19.58 25.49
CA ALA A 77 18.62 -18.25 25.84
C ALA A 77 17.64 -17.49 26.76
N GLU A 78 16.34 -17.63 26.55
CA GLU A 78 15.30 -17.05 27.41
C GLU A 78 15.44 -17.50 28.88
N LYS A 79 15.68 -18.79 29.11
CA LYS A 79 15.84 -19.36 30.46
C LYS A 79 17.12 -18.91 31.16
N ASN A 80 18.11 -18.44 30.39
CA ASN A 80 19.42 -18.05 30.86
C ASN A 80 19.63 -16.53 30.85
N ASP A 81 18.59 -15.73 30.55
CA ASP A 81 18.66 -14.28 30.40
C ASP A 81 19.66 -13.80 29.31
N LEU A 82 19.77 -14.57 28.22
CA LEU A 82 20.71 -14.33 27.11
C LEU A 82 19.99 -13.84 25.84
N MET A 83 18.90 -13.09 25.98
CA MET A 83 18.10 -12.63 24.84
C MET A 83 18.57 -11.28 24.29
N LYS A 84 18.81 -11.22 22.97
CA LYS A 84 19.10 -9.96 22.26
C LYS A 84 17.77 -9.29 21.92
N ARG A 85 17.52 -8.08 22.45
CA ARG A 85 16.27 -7.31 22.23
C ARG A 85 15.00 -8.06 22.67
N GLY A 86 15.10 -8.94 23.66
CA GLY A 86 13.98 -9.78 24.10
C GLY A 86 13.60 -10.90 23.12
N LEU A 87 14.50 -11.27 22.21
CA LEU A 87 14.25 -12.29 21.18
C LEU A 87 15.13 -13.53 21.42
N GLU A 88 14.49 -14.70 21.31
CA GLU A 88 15.17 -16.00 21.40
C GLU A 88 15.97 -16.24 20.10
N PRO A 89 17.29 -16.42 20.18
CA PRO A 89 18.17 -16.30 19.02
C PRO A 89 18.05 -17.46 18.02
N TRP A 90 17.72 -18.67 18.47
CA TRP A 90 17.55 -19.82 17.60
C TRP A 90 16.33 -19.66 16.69
N SER A 91 15.15 -19.44 17.28
CA SER A 91 13.90 -19.28 16.54
C SER A 91 13.84 -17.99 15.72
N HIS A 92 14.54 -16.94 16.17
CA HIS A 92 14.50 -15.64 15.51
C HIS A 92 15.60 -15.42 14.47
N TYR A 93 16.81 -15.96 14.64
CA TYR A 93 17.91 -15.73 13.68
C TYR A 93 18.32 -16.99 12.92
N VAL A 94 18.47 -18.13 13.61
CA VAL A 94 19.00 -19.37 12.99
C VAL A 94 17.95 -20.09 12.15
N LEU A 95 16.76 -20.32 12.73
CA LEU A 95 15.71 -21.09 12.09
C LEU A 95 15.13 -20.42 10.83
N PRO A 96 14.90 -19.09 10.79
CA PRO A 96 14.44 -18.43 9.57
C PRO A 96 15.48 -18.50 8.46
N LEU A 97 16.77 -18.42 8.81
CA LEU A 97 17.89 -18.58 7.87
C LEU A 97 17.92 -19.99 7.28
N LEU A 98 17.92 -21.05 8.10
CA LEU A 98 17.93 -22.43 7.62
C LEU A 98 16.72 -22.73 6.71
N ARG A 99 15.53 -22.28 7.10
CA ARG A 99 14.30 -22.45 6.30
C ARG A 99 14.36 -21.66 5.00
N GLY A 100 14.80 -20.40 5.06
CA GLY A 100 14.93 -19.53 3.89
C GLY A 100 15.93 -20.06 2.88
N ALA A 101 17.12 -20.46 3.32
CA ALA A 101 18.15 -21.04 2.47
C ALA A 101 17.67 -22.36 1.81
N ALA A 102 17.06 -23.27 2.59
CA ALA A 102 16.52 -24.51 2.05
C ALA A 102 15.42 -24.25 1.00
N ALA A 103 14.52 -23.31 1.26
CA ALA A 103 13.46 -22.94 0.33
C ALA A 103 14.03 -22.32 -0.96
N MET A 104 15.00 -21.40 -0.84
CA MET A 104 15.65 -20.76 -2.00
C MET A 104 16.43 -21.76 -2.84
N ARG A 105 17.14 -22.70 -2.23
CA ARG A 105 17.84 -23.76 -2.95
C ARG A 105 16.90 -24.58 -3.84
N LEU A 106 15.68 -24.84 -3.37
CA LEU A 106 14.67 -25.61 -4.12
C LEU A 106 13.99 -24.77 -5.21
N SER A 107 13.63 -23.52 -4.91
CA SER A 107 12.83 -22.68 -5.83
C SER A 107 13.66 -21.88 -6.83
N ARG A 108 14.88 -21.50 -6.46
CA ARG A 108 15.78 -20.60 -7.20
C ARG A 108 17.23 -21.09 -7.09
N PRO A 109 17.56 -22.24 -7.70
CA PRO A 109 18.91 -22.82 -7.62
C PRO A 109 19.97 -21.93 -8.27
N ASP A 110 19.60 -20.96 -9.10
CA ASP A 110 20.48 -19.97 -9.69
C ASP A 110 20.96 -18.88 -8.72
N ILE A 111 20.40 -18.84 -7.50
CA ILE A 111 20.77 -17.92 -6.43
C ILE A 111 21.60 -18.65 -5.36
N ALA A 112 22.71 -18.04 -4.95
CA ALA A 112 23.52 -18.46 -3.81
C ALA A 112 23.07 -17.73 -2.54
N PHE A 113 22.91 -18.46 -1.44
CA PHE A 113 22.64 -17.86 -0.13
C PHE A 113 23.94 -17.82 0.66
N ARG A 114 24.57 -16.65 0.76
CA ARG A 114 25.83 -16.43 1.46
C ARG A 114 25.63 -15.94 2.89
N ILE A 115 26.24 -16.65 3.82
CA ILE A 115 26.24 -16.32 5.25
C ILE A 115 27.65 -15.91 5.68
N TYR A 116 27.78 -14.68 6.15
CA TYR A 116 28.95 -14.21 6.88
C TYR A 116 28.78 -14.61 8.35
N LEU A 117 29.47 -15.68 8.76
CA LEU A 117 29.28 -16.38 10.01
C LEU A 117 30.35 -15.96 11.02
N ALA A 118 29.95 -15.50 12.21
CA ALA A 118 30.89 -15.27 13.30
C ALA A 118 31.66 -16.56 13.66
N GLN A 119 32.94 -16.44 13.99
CA GLN A 119 33.79 -17.60 14.26
C GLN A 119 33.28 -18.47 15.43
N ASP A 120 32.66 -17.88 16.43
CA ASP A 120 32.10 -18.58 17.58
C ASP A 120 30.76 -19.29 17.28
N LEU A 121 30.23 -19.12 16.06
CA LEU A 121 29.07 -19.83 15.53
C LEU A 121 29.42 -20.93 14.53
N SER A 122 30.71 -21.27 14.35
CA SER A 122 31.16 -22.32 13.41
C SER A 122 30.52 -23.71 13.65
N PHE A 123 29.96 -23.97 14.83
CA PHE A 123 29.19 -25.21 15.08
C PHE A 123 27.93 -25.33 14.20
N LEU A 124 27.47 -24.25 13.56
CA LEU A 124 26.34 -24.25 12.62
C LEU A 124 26.73 -24.63 11.19
N ILE A 125 28.03 -24.72 10.86
CA ILE A 125 28.50 -25.01 9.50
C ILE A 125 27.83 -26.26 8.90
N PRO A 126 27.72 -27.40 9.60
CA PRO A 126 27.07 -28.59 9.04
C PRO A 126 25.61 -28.33 8.63
N ASP A 127 24.81 -27.69 9.49
CA ASP A 127 23.41 -27.37 9.21
C ASP A 127 23.27 -26.40 8.01
N LEU A 128 24.16 -25.41 7.92
CA LEU A 128 24.16 -24.42 6.86
C LEU A 128 24.57 -25.02 5.50
N LEU A 129 25.55 -25.93 5.49
CA LEU A 129 25.95 -26.66 4.29
C LEU A 129 24.87 -27.65 3.84
N GLU A 130 24.17 -28.30 4.77
CA GLU A 130 23.05 -29.20 4.46
C GLU A 130 21.97 -28.49 3.63
N VAL A 131 21.63 -27.24 4.01
CA VAL A 131 20.67 -26.41 3.26
C VAL A 131 21.28 -25.68 2.05
N GLY A 132 22.58 -25.85 1.79
CA GLY A 132 23.27 -25.38 0.59
C GLY A 132 23.71 -23.91 0.61
N CYS A 133 24.04 -23.36 1.79
CA CYS A 133 24.59 -22.01 1.89
C CYS A 133 26.06 -21.94 1.43
N GLU A 134 26.47 -20.79 0.89
CA GLU A 134 27.88 -20.38 0.90
C GLU A 134 28.17 -19.83 2.31
N ILE A 135 29.27 -20.24 2.93
CA ILE A 135 29.59 -19.82 4.31
C ILE A 135 30.94 -19.16 4.32
N TYR A 136 30.99 -17.91 4.73
CA TYR A 136 32.19 -17.10 4.87
C TYR A 136 32.40 -16.91 6.38
N VAL A 137 33.29 -17.70 6.96
CA VAL A 137 33.57 -17.63 8.40
C VAL A 137 34.49 -16.45 8.64
N MET A 138 34.06 -15.53 9.48
CA MET A 138 34.83 -14.32 9.81
C MET A 138 35.98 -14.65 10.77
N GLU A 139 37.04 -13.85 10.80
CA GLU A 139 38.12 -13.98 11.80
C GLU A 139 37.68 -13.61 13.22
N HIS A 140 36.59 -12.83 13.34
CA HIS A 140 36.08 -12.41 14.62
C HIS A 140 34.94 -13.30 15.10
N ASN A 141 34.94 -13.54 16.42
CA ASN A 141 33.76 -14.00 17.14
C ASN A 141 32.66 -12.93 17.06
N SER A 142 31.47 -13.27 17.53
CA SER A 142 30.44 -12.27 17.75
C SER A 142 31.01 -11.24 18.75
N LEU A 143 31.19 -9.96 18.38
CA LEU A 143 31.77 -8.91 19.24
C LEU A 143 30.67 -8.06 19.89
N SER A 144 29.99 -7.26 19.07
CA SER A 144 28.88 -6.38 19.39
C SER A 144 27.91 -6.38 18.21
N HIS A 145 26.95 -5.46 18.12
CA HIS A 145 26.10 -5.39 16.93
C HIS A 145 26.92 -5.17 15.65
N ASN A 146 27.91 -4.28 15.72
CA ASN A 146 28.92 -4.07 14.68
C ASN A 146 30.27 -4.65 15.14
N PRO A 147 31.14 -5.15 14.24
CA PRO A 147 31.00 -5.22 12.77
C PRO A 147 30.00 -6.27 12.25
N GLY A 148 29.41 -7.11 13.12
CA GLY A 148 28.57 -8.23 12.73
C GLY A 148 27.49 -7.91 11.68
N ALA A 149 26.72 -6.84 11.91
CA ALA A 149 25.69 -6.38 10.97
C ALA A 149 26.27 -5.91 9.61
N MET A 150 27.52 -5.46 9.58
CA MET A 150 28.17 -4.94 8.38
C MET A 150 28.82 -6.03 7.50
N TRP A 151 29.07 -7.24 8.01
CA TRP A 151 29.76 -8.28 7.22
C TRP A 151 29.02 -8.65 5.92
N ARG A 152 27.68 -8.68 5.93
CA ARG A 152 26.86 -8.90 4.71
C ARG A 152 27.15 -7.90 3.59
N LEU A 153 27.61 -6.70 3.93
CA LEU A 153 27.92 -5.65 2.96
C LEU A 153 29.18 -5.97 2.13
N LEU A 154 30.04 -6.90 2.58
CA LEU A 154 31.17 -7.39 1.78
C LEU A 154 30.72 -8.01 0.45
N ALA A 155 29.48 -8.52 0.38
CA ALA A 155 28.95 -9.03 -0.88
C ALA A 155 28.73 -7.94 -1.93
N LEU A 156 28.70 -6.66 -1.56
CA LEU A 156 28.58 -5.57 -2.54
C LEU A 156 29.82 -5.43 -3.43
N GLU A 157 30.93 -6.12 -3.14
CA GLU A 157 32.12 -6.17 -3.98
C GLU A 157 32.01 -7.16 -5.17
N GLU A 158 30.93 -7.93 -5.26
CA GLU A 158 30.68 -8.83 -6.39
C GLU A 158 30.65 -8.07 -7.72
N THR A 159 31.48 -8.50 -8.68
CA THR A 159 31.55 -7.87 -10.01
C THR A 159 30.66 -8.56 -11.04
N GLU A 160 30.44 -9.87 -10.89
CA GLU A 160 29.74 -10.70 -11.88
C GLU A 160 28.32 -11.09 -11.45
N ARG A 161 27.96 -10.86 -10.18
CA ARG A 161 26.72 -11.36 -9.58
C ARG A 161 25.88 -10.22 -9.04
N LEU A 162 24.57 -10.38 -9.16
CA LEU A 162 23.61 -9.54 -8.44
C LEU A 162 23.73 -9.77 -6.93
N VAL A 163 23.42 -8.75 -6.12
CA VAL A 163 23.53 -8.83 -4.67
C VAL A 163 22.24 -8.36 -4.03
N THR A 164 21.63 -9.19 -3.19
CA THR A 164 20.54 -8.79 -2.28
C THR A 164 21.02 -8.89 -0.84
N ILE A 165 20.91 -7.80 -0.09
CA ILE A 165 21.25 -7.76 1.34
C ILE A 165 20.00 -8.05 2.17
N THR A 166 20.12 -8.94 3.16
CA THR A 166 19.05 -9.23 4.11
C THR A 166 19.58 -9.52 5.53
N ASP A 167 18.70 -9.40 6.52
CA ASP A 167 18.96 -9.89 7.87
C ASP A 167 18.54 -11.36 8.02
N SER A 168 19.12 -12.04 9.01
CA SER A 168 18.87 -13.47 9.25
C SER A 168 17.42 -13.78 9.64
N ASP A 169 16.75 -12.86 10.34
CA ASP A 169 15.34 -12.99 10.73
C ASP A 169 14.37 -12.84 9.55
N ARG A 170 14.78 -12.10 8.51
CA ARG A 170 14.03 -11.91 7.25
C ARG A 170 14.33 -12.96 6.18
N ALA A 171 15.34 -13.80 6.38
CA ALA A 171 15.81 -14.78 5.40
C ALA A 171 14.70 -15.70 4.86
N GLY A 172 13.67 -15.99 5.66
CA GLY A 172 12.51 -16.78 5.23
C GLY A 172 11.61 -16.13 4.17
N ASN A 173 11.71 -14.81 3.94
CA ASN A 173 10.82 -14.04 3.05
C ASN A 173 11.60 -13.16 2.04
N VAL A 174 12.81 -13.57 1.65
CA VAL A 174 13.73 -12.74 0.84
C VAL A 174 13.48 -12.79 -0.68
N LEU A 175 12.61 -13.68 -1.16
CA LEU A 175 12.38 -13.87 -2.60
C LEU A 175 11.97 -12.56 -3.31
N SER A 176 11.03 -11.82 -2.74
CA SER A 176 10.59 -10.53 -3.32
C SER A 176 11.69 -9.48 -3.38
N ASP A 177 12.64 -9.51 -2.44
CA ASP A 177 13.81 -8.62 -2.45
C ASP A 177 14.81 -9.06 -3.53
N CYS A 178 14.85 -10.35 -3.89
CA CYS A 178 15.65 -10.85 -5.00
C CYS A 178 15.08 -10.41 -6.35
N GLU A 179 13.78 -10.56 -6.55
CA GLU A 179 13.08 -10.13 -7.76
C GLU A 179 13.24 -8.60 -8.00
N ARG A 180 13.27 -7.80 -6.93
CA ARG A 180 13.60 -6.37 -7.00
C ARG A 180 15.03 -6.09 -7.45
N THR A 181 16.00 -6.90 -7.01
CA THR A 181 17.39 -6.76 -7.47
C THR A 181 17.52 -7.13 -8.94
N GLU A 182 16.84 -8.19 -9.38
CA GLU A 182 16.83 -8.63 -10.78
C GLU A 182 16.22 -7.58 -11.71
N SER A 183 15.17 -6.87 -11.25
CA SER A 183 14.49 -5.85 -12.04
C SER A 183 15.34 -4.61 -12.32
N LEU A 184 16.39 -4.35 -11.54
CA LEU A 184 17.33 -3.25 -11.76
C LEU A 184 17.91 -3.24 -13.18
N SER A 185 18.19 -4.43 -13.73
CA SER A 185 18.73 -4.58 -15.08
C SER A 185 17.76 -4.04 -16.15
N ASN A 186 16.46 -4.28 -15.98
CA ASN A 186 15.43 -3.83 -16.91
C ASN A 186 15.22 -2.31 -16.85
N LEU A 187 15.48 -1.70 -15.69
CA LEU A 187 15.33 -0.27 -15.46
C LEU A 187 16.63 0.52 -15.73
N GLY A 188 17.75 -0.16 -15.96
CA GLY A 188 19.06 0.48 -16.13
C GLY A 188 19.60 1.12 -14.85
N LEU A 189 19.10 0.71 -13.68
CA LEU A 189 19.47 1.28 -12.37
C LEU A 189 20.54 0.42 -11.68
N GLY A 190 21.35 1.05 -10.84
CA GLY A 190 22.44 0.37 -10.13
C GLY A 190 22.00 -0.32 -8.85
N HIS A 191 21.09 0.30 -8.10
CA HIS A 191 20.71 -0.18 -6.75
C HIS A 191 19.23 0.07 -6.45
N TRP A 192 18.66 -0.69 -5.51
CA TRP A 192 17.38 -0.36 -4.87
C TRP A 192 17.52 -0.27 -3.36
N ARG A 193 16.64 0.53 -2.75
CA ARG A 193 16.64 0.80 -1.31
C ARG A 193 15.24 1.07 -0.76
N ILE A 194 15.12 1.02 0.56
CA ILE A 194 13.95 1.50 1.32
C ILE A 194 14.42 2.56 2.33
N PRO A 195 14.05 3.85 2.19
CA PRO A 195 14.28 4.84 3.23
C PRO A 195 13.24 4.69 4.35
N TYR A 196 13.62 5.04 5.57
CA TYR A 196 12.73 5.00 6.74
C TYR A 196 13.18 6.00 7.79
N PHE A 197 12.32 6.18 8.80
CA PHE A 197 12.63 6.95 9.99
C PHE A 197 12.73 5.99 11.17
N ALA A 198 13.88 5.98 11.85
CA ALA A 198 13.99 5.36 13.15
C ALA A 198 13.15 6.22 14.12
N HIS A 199 11.91 5.82 14.38
CA HIS A 199 11.04 6.50 15.33
C HIS A 199 11.64 6.43 16.74
N ASP A 200 11.41 7.48 17.55
CA ASP A 200 11.59 7.49 18.99
C ASP A 200 11.18 6.13 19.56
N VAL A 201 12.17 5.33 19.95
CA VAL A 201 11.93 4.04 20.56
C VAL A 201 11.40 4.34 21.96
N GLU A 202 10.08 4.44 22.10
CA GLU A 202 9.38 4.19 23.37
C GLU A 202 9.46 2.69 23.70
N SER A 203 10.68 2.13 23.78
CA SER A 203 10.87 0.86 24.47
C SER A 203 11.21 1.18 25.91
N GLU A 204 10.59 0.45 26.84
CA GLU A 204 10.82 0.49 28.28
C GLU A 204 12.28 0.15 28.69
N TYR A 205 13.19 -0.02 27.73
CA TYR A 205 14.62 -0.22 27.91
C TYR A 205 15.36 1.10 27.64
N HIS A 206 15.25 2.02 28.62
CA HIS A 206 15.86 3.35 28.65
C HIS A 206 17.39 3.39 28.46
N TYR A 207 17.86 4.33 27.62
CA TYR A 207 18.96 5.28 27.89
C TYR A 207 18.65 6.58 27.11
N SER A 208 17.96 7.61 27.60
CA SER A 208 18.17 8.47 28.78
C SER A 208 19.43 9.36 28.78
N LYS A 209 20.16 9.49 27.66
CA LYS A 209 21.10 10.64 27.46
C LYS A 209 21.03 11.33 26.10
N TRP A 210 20.63 10.64 25.03
CA TRP A 210 20.34 11.29 23.76
C TRP A 210 18.84 11.53 23.69
N ASN A 211 18.43 12.68 24.23
CA ASN A 211 17.06 13.21 24.23
C ASN A 211 16.41 13.15 22.84
N LYS A 212 15.09 13.36 22.79
CA LYS A 212 14.19 13.74 21.66
C LYS A 212 14.72 14.83 20.70
N ARG A 213 16.00 14.73 20.29
CA ARG A 213 16.88 15.75 19.72
C ARG A 213 17.96 15.12 18.80
N SER A 214 17.84 13.86 18.39
CA SER A 214 18.72 13.26 17.37
C SER A 214 17.97 13.04 16.05
N ILE A 215 18.72 12.99 14.95
CA ILE A 215 18.15 12.73 13.62
C ILE A 215 18.10 11.23 13.35
N GLY A 216 16.87 10.71 13.26
CA GLY A 216 16.57 9.30 12.99
C GLY A 216 16.29 8.96 11.52
N TYR A 217 16.42 9.91 10.59
CA TYR A 217 16.20 9.64 9.17
C TYR A 217 17.28 8.70 8.61
N ARG A 218 16.87 7.73 7.77
CA ARG A 218 17.75 6.77 7.10
C ARG A 218 17.43 6.67 5.61
N PRO A 219 18.42 6.91 4.73
CA PRO A 219 18.21 6.79 3.30
C PRO A 219 18.10 5.33 2.85
N ILE A 220 18.65 4.38 3.62
CA ILE A 220 18.68 2.97 3.27
C ILE A 220 18.43 2.13 4.53
N MET A 221 17.44 1.25 4.47
CA MET A 221 17.25 0.15 5.40
C MET A 221 18.26 -0.94 5.10
N MET A 222 19.26 -1.10 5.97
CA MET A 222 20.42 -1.98 5.74
C MET A 222 20.08 -3.47 5.62
N CYS A 223 18.87 -3.88 5.99
CA CYS A 223 18.38 -5.24 5.81
C CYS A 223 17.52 -5.42 4.54
N GLN A 224 17.34 -4.36 3.74
CA GLN A 224 16.54 -4.33 2.52
C GLN A 224 17.16 -3.41 1.48
N MET A 225 18.16 -3.94 0.77
CA MET A 225 18.73 -3.29 -0.40
C MET A 225 19.23 -4.33 -1.39
N GLY A 226 19.42 -3.91 -2.63
CA GLY A 226 20.08 -4.73 -3.63
C GLY A 226 20.91 -3.91 -4.60
N SER A 227 21.89 -4.57 -5.19
CA SER A 227 22.91 -3.99 -6.06
C SER A 227 23.14 -4.84 -7.30
N ARG A 228 23.34 -4.16 -8.42
CA ARG A 228 23.87 -4.69 -9.69
C ARG A 228 25.31 -4.22 -9.95
N VAL A 229 25.77 -3.21 -9.22
CA VAL A 229 27.04 -2.52 -9.48
C VAL A 229 27.98 -2.73 -8.29
N PRO A 230 29.22 -3.17 -8.51
CA PRO A 230 30.17 -3.38 -7.42
C PRO A 230 30.46 -2.08 -6.67
N ILE A 231 30.57 -2.20 -5.35
CA ILE A 231 30.95 -1.13 -4.43
C ILE A 231 32.15 -1.66 -3.64
N PRO A 232 33.24 -0.88 -3.45
CA PRO A 232 34.40 -1.28 -2.65
C PRO A 232 34.08 -1.24 -1.14
N ALA A 233 33.11 -2.06 -0.72
CA ALA A 233 32.47 -1.99 0.58
C ALA A 233 33.46 -2.16 1.72
N GLN A 234 34.40 -3.11 1.63
CA GLN A 234 35.38 -3.32 2.70
C GLN A 234 36.19 -2.04 2.95
N ARG A 235 36.75 -1.47 1.87
CA ARG A 235 37.56 -0.24 1.97
C ARG A 235 36.75 0.94 2.52
N LEU A 236 35.49 1.08 2.09
CA LEU A 236 34.62 2.14 2.61
C LEU A 236 34.33 1.96 4.10
N MET A 237 34.09 0.73 4.56
CA MET A 237 33.84 0.46 5.96
C MET A 237 35.09 0.75 6.82
N GLU A 238 36.26 0.29 6.38
CA GLU A 238 37.54 0.57 7.04
C GLU A 238 37.80 2.08 7.17
N ALA A 239 37.66 2.83 6.06
CA ALA A 239 37.85 4.28 6.06
C ALA A 239 36.82 5.00 6.94
N CYS A 240 35.55 4.58 6.94
CA CYS A 240 34.50 5.18 7.76
C CYS A 240 34.79 4.98 9.26
N ILE A 241 35.19 3.78 9.68
CA ILE A 241 35.53 3.49 11.07
C ILE A 241 36.75 4.31 11.50
N TRP A 242 37.81 4.33 10.68
CA TRP A 242 39.02 5.10 10.99
C TRP A 242 38.74 6.60 11.12
N ASN A 243 37.99 7.18 10.18
CA ASN A 243 37.60 8.60 10.22
C ASN A 243 36.67 8.92 11.41
N THR A 244 35.76 8.00 11.77
CA THR A 244 34.92 8.15 12.97
C THR A 244 35.78 8.15 14.23
N LYS A 245 36.70 7.19 14.38
CA LYS A 245 37.59 7.09 15.56
C LYS A 245 38.45 8.33 15.76
N ARG A 246 38.82 9.02 14.68
CA ARG A 246 39.62 10.26 14.72
C ARG A 246 38.78 11.54 14.80
N GLY A 247 37.46 11.45 14.75
CA GLY A 247 36.57 12.61 14.78
C GLY A 247 36.57 13.42 13.47
N ASN A 248 37.02 12.84 12.36
CA ASN A 248 37.00 13.48 11.05
C ASN A 248 35.58 13.57 10.46
N LEU A 249 34.69 12.67 10.86
CA LEU A 249 33.27 12.71 10.50
C LEU A 249 32.46 13.39 11.61
N ASN A 250 31.91 14.57 11.30
CA ASN A 250 31.06 15.29 12.23
C ASN A 250 29.69 14.60 12.36
N PRO A 251 29.29 14.10 13.54
CA PRO A 251 27.98 13.47 13.72
C PRO A 251 26.84 14.48 13.82
N GLU A 252 27.12 15.77 13.85
CA GLU A 252 26.14 16.82 14.03
C GLU A 252 25.64 17.41 12.71
N VAL A 253 24.35 17.72 12.63
CA VAL A 253 23.69 18.32 11.46
C VAL A 253 22.91 19.57 11.83
N LEU A 254 22.91 20.54 10.92
CA LEU A 254 22.06 21.73 11.00
C LEU A 254 20.95 21.62 9.95
N LEU A 255 19.73 21.36 10.41
CA LEU A 255 18.60 21.21 9.49
C LEU A 255 18.18 22.54 8.87
N PRO A 256 17.73 22.56 7.59
CA PRO A 256 17.19 23.76 6.97
C PRO A 256 16.03 24.37 7.77
N GLY A 257 16.16 25.65 8.13
CA GLY A 257 15.17 26.37 8.92
C GLY A 257 15.16 26.03 10.43
N CYS A 258 16.13 25.23 10.90
CA CYS A 258 16.36 24.96 12.31
C CYS A 258 17.52 25.82 12.84
N ASN A 259 17.39 26.32 14.08
CA ASN A 259 18.47 27.03 14.79
C ASN A 259 19.29 26.11 15.70
N ASN A 260 18.95 24.82 15.77
CA ASN A 260 19.63 23.84 16.62
C ASN A 260 20.43 22.87 15.77
N VAL A 261 21.68 22.66 16.19
CA VAL A 261 22.54 21.58 15.73
C VAL A 261 22.12 20.30 16.46
N LEU A 262 21.92 19.21 15.72
CA LEU A 262 21.42 17.94 16.24
C LEU A 262 22.34 16.77 15.83
N PRO A 263 22.66 15.83 16.72
CA PRO A 263 23.41 14.63 16.37
C PRO A 263 22.58 13.66 15.52
N VAL A 264 23.23 12.94 14.61
CA VAL A 264 22.64 11.80 13.90
C VAL A 264 22.69 10.57 14.81
N TYR A 265 21.61 9.79 14.84
CA TYR A 265 21.59 8.53 15.61
C TYR A 265 22.60 7.50 15.06
N GLY A 266 23.17 6.64 15.91
CA GLY A 266 23.97 5.48 15.47
C GLY A 266 25.45 5.74 15.11
N PHE A 267 26.00 6.94 15.31
CA PHE A 267 27.38 7.26 14.91
C PHE A 267 28.49 6.65 15.80
N VAL A 268 28.15 5.97 16.89
CA VAL A 268 29.11 5.44 17.86
C VAL A 268 29.58 4.05 17.43
N TRP A 269 30.87 3.91 17.14
CA TRP A 269 31.48 2.60 16.87
C TRP A 269 31.84 1.87 18.18
N PRO A 270 31.66 0.53 18.28
CA PRO A 270 30.96 -0.39 17.38
C PRO A 270 29.50 -0.68 17.82
N ASP A 271 28.75 0.34 18.23
CA ASP A 271 27.44 0.18 18.85
C ASP A 271 26.31 -0.10 17.82
N TYR A 272 25.10 -0.37 18.31
CA TYR A 272 23.91 -0.54 17.49
C TYR A 272 23.62 0.70 16.62
N GLY A 273 23.24 0.46 15.36
CA GLY A 273 22.91 1.51 14.38
C GLY A 273 24.10 2.09 13.62
N TYR A 274 25.34 1.63 13.89
CA TYR A 274 26.51 2.10 13.15
C TYR A 274 26.54 1.67 11.68
N ASP A 275 25.97 0.53 11.34
CA ASP A 275 25.76 0.09 9.95
C ASP A 275 24.86 1.08 9.19
N GLU A 276 23.85 1.64 9.86
CA GLU A 276 23.00 2.69 9.31
C GLU A 276 23.71 4.05 9.20
N TRP A 277 24.63 4.35 10.13
CA TRP A 277 25.52 5.52 10.04
C TRP A 277 26.48 5.40 8.84
N PHE A 278 27.09 4.23 8.64
CA PHE A 278 27.87 3.90 7.45
C PHE A 278 27.03 4.03 6.17
N ALA A 279 25.79 3.52 6.19
CA ALA A 279 24.86 3.64 5.08
C ALA A 279 24.63 5.11 4.68
N LEU A 280 24.37 5.96 5.66
CA LEU A 280 24.08 7.38 5.49
C LEU A 280 25.27 8.15 4.92
N THR A 281 26.44 7.98 5.54
CA THR A 281 27.60 8.85 5.32
C THR A 281 28.50 8.38 4.18
N SER A 282 28.61 7.06 4.00
CA SER A 282 29.63 6.46 3.13
C SER A 282 29.03 5.77 1.92
N LEU A 283 27.96 4.99 2.11
CA LEU A 283 27.36 4.18 1.04
C LEU A 283 26.42 5.01 0.16
N TYR A 284 25.45 5.70 0.78
CA TYR A 284 24.37 6.41 0.09
C TYR A 284 24.87 7.43 -0.95
N PRO A 285 25.86 8.30 -0.66
CA PRO A 285 26.40 9.24 -1.64
C PRO A 285 26.96 8.58 -2.90
N ARG A 286 27.51 7.36 -2.76
CA ARG A 286 28.15 6.61 -3.85
C ARG A 286 27.18 5.75 -4.65
N ILE A 287 26.10 5.28 -4.02
CA ILE A 287 25.08 4.52 -4.77
C ILE A 287 24.10 5.44 -5.50
N ALA A 288 23.89 6.67 -5.02
CA ALA A 288 22.98 7.63 -5.64
C ALA A 288 23.35 7.94 -7.10
N VAL A 289 24.64 8.10 -7.39
CA VAL A 289 25.12 8.39 -8.76
C VAL A 289 24.89 7.23 -9.75
N ASN A 290 24.73 6.00 -9.24
CA ASN A 290 24.48 4.82 -10.06
C ASN A 290 23.00 4.63 -10.43
N GLY A 291 22.11 5.54 -9.99
CA GLY A 291 20.67 5.43 -10.19
C GLY A 291 20.03 4.51 -9.14
N LEU A 292 18.96 5.01 -8.52
CA LEU A 292 18.27 4.33 -7.42
C LEU A 292 16.82 4.03 -7.76
N LEU A 293 16.40 2.78 -7.53
CA LEU A 293 14.98 2.42 -7.39
C LEU A 293 14.60 2.54 -5.91
N THR A 294 13.90 3.62 -5.57
CA THR A 294 13.53 3.91 -4.18
C THR A 294 12.12 3.41 -3.87
N PHE A 295 12.02 2.41 -2.99
CA PHE A 295 10.75 1.92 -2.50
C PHE A 295 10.33 2.71 -1.25
N VAL A 296 9.20 3.41 -1.29
CA VAL A 296 8.72 4.29 -0.22
C VAL A 296 7.48 3.69 0.45
N ALA A 297 7.52 3.49 1.75
CA ALA A 297 6.34 3.02 2.48
C ALA A 297 5.22 4.08 2.46
N ILE A 298 3.99 3.68 2.11
CA ILE A 298 2.82 4.59 2.14
C ILE A 298 2.61 5.06 3.59
N GLY A 299 2.75 6.38 3.82
CA GLY A 299 2.67 6.99 5.14
C GLY A 299 4.02 7.44 5.74
N ALA A 300 5.14 7.19 5.06
CA ALA A 300 6.44 7.75 5.43
C ALA A 300 6.42 9.28 5.27
N ASN A 301 6.06 10.00 6.33
CA ASN A 301 6.09 11.46 6.37
C ASN A 301 7.35 11.91 7.12
N ALA A 302 8.42 12.21 6.38
CA ALA A 302 9.64 12.74 6.95
C ALA A 302 10.04 14.02 6.20
N PRO A 303 10.20 15.17 6.89
CA PRO A 303 10.68 16.41 6.27
C PRO A 303 12.00 16.21 5.50
N MET A 304 12.89 15.33 6.01
CA MET A 304 14.18 14.99 5.41
C MET A 304 14.06 14.17 4.11
N PHE A 305 12.91 13.57 3.85
CA PHE A 305 12.70 12.79 2.64
C PHE A 305 12.70 13.68 1.38
N SER A 306 12.27 14.93 1.50
CA SER A 306 12.34 15.88 0.39
C SER A 306 13.77 16.16 -0.07
N LEU A 307 14.70 16.34 0.87
CA LEU A 307 16.13 16.52 0.61
C LEU A 307 16.77 15.26 0.00
N ASP A 308 16.32 14.08 0.45
CA ASP A 308 16.75 12.80 -0.12
C ASP A 308 16.31 12.69 -1.59
N ILE A 309 15.03 12.95 -1.90
CA ILE A 309 14.52 12.92 -3.28
C ILE A 309 15.27 13.90 -4.17
N GLU A 310 15.47 15.13 -3.69
CA GLU A 310 16.25 16.15 -4.41
C GLU A 310 17.66 15.62 -4.72
N TYR A 311 18.36 15.06 -3.73
CA TYR A 311 19.71 14.56 -3.92
C TYR A 311 19.78 13.38 -4.88
N VAL A 312 18.89 12.40 -4.75
CA VAL A 312 18.89 11.21 -5.63
C VAL A 312 18.56 11.57 -7.07
N THR A 313 17.58 12.45 -7.29
CA THR A 313 17.21 12.90 -8.64
C THR A 313 18.27 13.81 -9.25
N TRP A 314 18.98 14.60 -8.43
CA TRP A 314 20.14 15.36 -8.87
C TRP A 314 21.34 14.46 -9.21
N ALA A 315 21.67 13.50 -8.35
CA ALA A 315 22.83 12.61 -8.51
C ALA A 315 22.68 11.70 -9.73
N ASN A 316 21.46 11.22 -9.99
CA ASN A 316 21.13 10.50 -11.21
C ASN A 316 19.65 10.72 -11.59
N PRO A 317 19.38 11.50 -12.66
CA PRO A 317 18.01 11.81 -13.10
C PRO A 317 17.17 10.62 -13.55
N GLN A 318 17.77 9.44 -13.76
CA GLN A 318 17.04 8.21 -14.10
C GLN A 318 16.48 7.50 -12.85
N SER A 319 16.86 7.94 -11.65
CA SER A 319 16.37 7.32 -10.41
C SER A 319 14.85 7.36 -10.33
N GLU A 320 14.26 6.25 -9.88
CA GLU A 320 12.82 6.05 -9.83
C GLU A 320 12.33 5.87 -8.39
N MET A 321 11.01 6.07 -8.20
CA MET A 321 10.36 5.91 -6.91
C MET A 321 9.09 5.08 -7.04
N VAL A 322 8.93 4.10 -6.15
CA VAL A 322 7.76 3.23 -6.08
C VAL A 322 7.19 3.29 -4.66
N TYR A 323 5.94 3.73 -4.53
CA TYR A 323 5.25 3.69 -3.24
C TYR A 323 4.67 2.29 -3.00
N PHE A 324 4.89 1.72 -1.81
CA PHE A 324 4.47 0.35 -1.48
C PHE A 324 3.96 0.23 -0.03
N GLY A 325 3.21 -0.83 0.27
CA GLY A 325 2.62 -1.11 1.59
C GLY A 325 1.09 -1.04 1.61
N LYS A 326 0.48 -1.62 2.66
CA LYS A 326 -0.94 -1.40 2.96
C LYS A 326 -1.13 0.04 3.42
N VAL A 327 -2.28 0.66 3.12
CA VAL A 327 -2.75 1.85 3.85
C VAL A 327 -3.11 1.41 5.27
N GLY A 328 -2.10 1.15 6.10
CA GLY A 328 -2.25 0.86 7.52
C GLY A 328 -2.40 2.19 8.26
N GLY A 329 -3.64 2.65 8.40
CA GLY A 329 -3.98 3.74 9.33
C GLY A 329 -3.62 5.15 8.85
N CYS A 330 -4.39 5.71 7.93
CA CYS A 330 -4.45 7.16 7.71
C CYS A 330 -5.13 7.92 8.89
N CYS A 331 -5.55 7.21 9.94
CA CYS A 331 -6.04 7.78 11.18
C CYS A 331 -5.16 7.29 12.34
N PRO A 332 -4.41 8.17 13.05
CA PRO A 332 -4.23 7.92 14.47
C PRO A 332 -5.62 7.71 15.08
N LYS A 333 -5.74 6.85 16.09
CA LYS A 333 -6.85 7.01 17.04
C LYS A 333 -6.81 8.49 17.43
N VAL A 334 -7.83 9.23 17.04
CA VAL A 334 -7.90 10.66 17.32
C VAL A 334 -8.06 10.77 18.82
N GLU A 335 -6.94 10.87 19.54
CA GLU A 335 -6.93 11.66 20.74
C GLU A 335 -7.37 13.06 20.31
N LYS A 336 -8.50 13.51 20.85
CA LYS A 336 -9.01 14.86 20.65
C LYS A 336 -7.98 15.86 21.18
N LYS A 337 -7.03 16.31 20.36
CA LYS A 337 -6.21 17.49 20.64
C LYS A 337 -6.02 18.37 19.41
N ASN A 338 -6.50 19.60 19.60
CA ASN A 338 -6.26 20.88 18.92
C ASN A 338 -6.09 20.89 17.39
N ARG A 339 -7.12 21.46 16.74
CA ARG A 339 -7.18 21.85 15.33
C ARG A 339 -5.98 22.72 14.93
N ASN A 340 -4.90 22.12 14.45
CA ASN A 340 -3.90 22.84 13.66
C ASN A 340 -4.50 23.14 12.27
N LYS A 341 -4.18 24.33 11.75
CA LYS A 341 -4.84 24.93 10.57
C LYS A 341 -4.71 24.02 9.34
N ARG A 342 -5.84 23.69 8.73
CA ARG A 342 -5.92 23.02 7.42
C ARG A 342 -5.05 23.80 6.40
N PRO A 343 -4.31 23.12 5.51
CA PRO A 343 -3.60 23.78 4.41
C PRO A 343 -4.59 24.63 3.62
N LYS A 344 -4.19 25.87 3.32
CA LYS A 344 -5.03 26.83 2.59
C LYS A 344 -4.54 26.94 1.16
N SER A 345 -5.42 26.68 0.19
CA SER A 345 -5.18 27.02 -1.20
C SER A 345 -5.96 28.27 -1.51
N ARG A 346 -5.28 29.38 -1.78
CA ARG A 346 -5.95 30.65 -2.13
C ARG A 346 -6.81 30.51 -3.37
N VAL A 347 -6.38 29.70 -4.34
CA VAL A 347 -7.15 29.41 -5.56
C VAL A 347 -8.39 28.61 -5.23
N LEU A 348 -8.27 27.56 -4.42
CA LEU A 348 -9.41 26.75 -4.01
C LEU A 348 -10.39 27.54 -3.14
N ASP A 349 -9.88 28.30 -2.18
CA ASP A 349 -10.68 29.16 -1.30
C ASP A 349 -11.46 30.19 -2.13
N GLN A 350 -10.82 30.77 -3.17
CA GLN A 350 -11.48 31.65 -4.12
C GLN A 350 -12.55 30.92 -4.93
N MET A 351 -12.25 29.74 -5.50
CA MET A 351 -13.23 28.94 -6.25
C MET A 351 -14.45 28.55 -5.41
N LEU A 352 -14.23 28.14 -4.16
CA LEU A 352 -15.30 27.80 -3.21
C LEU A 352 -16.12 29.04 -2.84
N THR A 353 -15.47 30.20 -2.68
CA THR A 353 -16.15 31.47 -2.40
C THR A 353 -16.96 31.94 -3.59
N ASP A 354 -16.39 31.90 -4.80
CA ASP A 354 -17.04 32.25 -6.05
C ASP A 354 -18.25 31.36 -6.31
N LYS A 355 -18.13 30.05 -6.03
CA LYS A 355 -19.26 29.13 -6.19
C LYS A 355 -20.36 29.37 -5.17
N LYS A 356 -20.04 29.70 -3.92
CA LYS A 356 -21.05 30.14 -2.93
C LYS A 356 -21.77 31.42 -3.38
N ASN A 357 -21.08 32.30 -4.10
CA ASN A 357 -21.63 33.57 -4.58
C ASN A 357 -22.37 33.45 -5.92
N LYS A 358 -22.08 32.42 -6.71
CA LYS A 358 -22.89 32.06 -7.88
C LYS A 358 -24.14 31.33 -7.37
N HIS A 359 -25.26 32.05 -7.25
CA HIS A 359 -26.56 31.39 -7.26
C HIS A 359 -26.61 30.52 -8.52
N GLN A 360 -26.77 29.21 -8.33
CA GLN A 360 -26.90 28.28 -9.44
C GLN A 360 -27.92 28.85 -10.42
N HIS A 361 -27.54 28.98 -11.68
CA HIS A 361 -28.52 29.13 -12.74
C HIS A 361 -29.29 27.82 -12.77
N ILE A 362 -30.37 27.74 -11.99
CA ILE A 362 -31.31 26.63 -12.01
C ILE A 362 -31.76 26.53 -13.47
N VAL A 363 -31.32 25.48 -14.16
CA VAL A 363 -31.90 25.13 -15.46
C VAL A 363 -33.37 24.82 -15.16
N PRO A 364 -34.33 25.59 -15.68
CA PRO A 364 -35.74 25.33 -15.40
C PRO A 364 -36.10 23.92 -15.87
N LEU A 365 -36.78 23.16 -15.03
CA LEU A 365 -37.34 21.88 -15.42
C LEU A 365 -38.28 22.12 -16.63
N PRO A 366 -38.13 21.39 -17.76
CA PRO A 366 -39.00 21.54 -18.92
C PRO A 366 -40.48 21.33 -18.55
N GLU A 367 -41.39 22.01 -19.25
CA GLU A 367 -42.84 21.88 -19.03
C GLU A 367 -43.30 20.41 -19.15
N THR A 368 -44.12 19.99 -18.18
CA THR A 368 -44.51 18.61 -17.91
C THR A 368 -45.31 17.95 -19.03
N SER A 369 -45.03 16.68 -19.32
CA SER A 369 -45.97 15.79 -20.02
C SER A 369 -47.06 15.30 -19.05
N SER A 370 -48.29 15.11 -19.55
CA SER A 370 -49.49 14.79 -18.78
C SER A 370 -49.69 13.30 -18.45
N ILE A 371 -48.64 12.48 -18.51
CA ILE A 371 -48.74 11.05 -18.19
C ILE A 371 -48.42 10.86 -16.71
N PRO A 372 -49.26 10.16 -15.92
CA PRO A 372 -48.88 9.77 -14.57
C PRO A 372 -47.76 8.72 -14.66
N ASP A 373 -46.52 9.13 -14.38
CA ASP A 373 -45.36 8.24 -14.33
C ASP A 373 -45.53 7.26 -13.16
N ARG A 374 -46.18 6.11 -13.36
CA ARG A 374 -46.25 5.06 -12.34
C ARG A 374 -44.85 4.47 -12.13
N ALA A 375 -44.61 3.99 -10.91
CA ALA A 375 -43.34 3.38 -10.55
C ALA A 375 -43.50 2.20 -9.59
N THR A 376 -42.51 1.31 -9.61
CA THR A 376 -42.30 0.29 -8.58
C THR A 376 -41.03 0.61 -7.82
N LEU A 377 -41.14 0.84 -6.51
CA LEU A 377 -40.01 1.00 -5.60
C LEU A 377 -39.63 -0.34 -4.97
N VAL A 378 -38.42 -0.77 -5.26
CA VAL A 378 -37.80 -2.02 -4.80
C VAL A 378 -36.87 -1.71 -3.63
N VAL A 379 -37.28 -2.11 -2.43
CA VAL A 379 -36.57 -1.78 -1.19
C VAL A 379 -35.82 -3.01 -0.68
N ALA A 380 -34.48 -2.94 -0.68
CA ALA A 380 -33.61 -3.95 -0.06
C ALA A 380 -33.35 -3.58 1.40
N ARG A 381 -34.06 -4.21 2.32
CA ARG A 381 -33.97 -3.94 3.77
C ARG A 381 -33.24 -5.05 4.51
N TYR A 382 -32.37 -4.68 5.43
CA TYR A 382 -31.89 -5.52 6.52
C TYR A 382 -32.59 -5.16 7.83
N ASN A 383 -32.06 -4.23 8.63
CA ASN A 383 -32.59 -3.85 9.96
C ASN A 383 -32.89 -2.36 10.10
N GLU A 384 -32.88 -1.62 8.98
CA GLU A 384 -33.15 -0.20 8.91
C GLU A 384 -34.59 0.12 9.36
N ASP A 385 -34.78 1.36 9.82
CA ASP A 385 -36.11 1.91 10.03
C ASP A 385 -36.70 2.35 8.69
N ILE A 386 -37.92 1.91 8.40
CA ILE A 386 -38.59 2.10 7.10
C ILE A 386 -39.96 2.79 7.24
N GLU A 387 -40.20 3.50 8.35
CA GLU A 387 -41.45 4.27 8.52
C GLU A 387 -41.68 5.30 7.40
N TRP A 388 -40.60 5.84 6.82
CA TRP A 388 -40.63 6.77 5.70
C TRP A 388 -41.38 6.23 4.46
N LEU A 389 -41.51 4.90 4.32
CA LEU A 389 -42.30 4.31 3.23
C LEU A 389 -43.77 4.77 3.28
N CYS A 390 -44.30 5.11 4.46
CA CYS A 390 -45.65 5.64 4.65
C CYS A 390 -45.86 7.02 4.01
N GLU A 391 -44.80 7.74 3.68
CA GLU A 391 -44.84 9.07 3.07
C GLU A 391 -44.81 9.01 1.54
N ILE A 392 -44.54 7.84 0.97
CA ILE A 392 -44.51 7.64 -0.48
C ILE A 392 -45.93 7.65 -1.02
N ASP A 393 -46.15 8.42 -2.08
CA ASP A 393 -47.44 8.56 -2.76
C ASP A 393 -47.95 7.24 -3.39
N ASP A 394 -49.27 7.10 -3.50
CA ASP A 394 -49.93 5.85 -3.95
C ASP A 394 -49.66 5.50 -5.43
N SER A 395 -49.11 6.41 -6.24
CA SER A 395 -48.71 6.10 -7.61
C SER A 395 -47.40 5.29 -7.70
N ILE A 396 -46.73 5.10 -6.56
CA ILE A 396 -45.55 4.25 -6.41
C ILE A 396 -45.93 2.98 -5.64
N GLU A 397 -45.86 1.85 -6.33
CA GLU A 397 -46.00 0.52 -5.75
C GLU A 397 -44.73 0.14 -4.99
N ILE A 398 -44.84 -0.37 -3.76
CA ILE A 398 -43.69 -0.74 -2.93
C ILE A 398 -43.55 -2.26 -2.85
N VAL A 399 -42.37 -2.74 -3.26
CA VAL A 399 -41.93 -4.13 -3.12
C VAL A 399 -40.78 -4.18 -2.12
N LEU A 400 -41.08 -4.67 -0.92
CA LEU A 400 -40.14 -4.78 0.19
C LEU A 400 -39.53 -6.17 0.27
N TYR A 401 -38.21 -6.24 0.12
CA TYR A 401 -37.43 -7.44 0.41
C TYR A 401 -36.75 -7.28 1.76
N ASN A 402 -37.20 -8.07 2.74
CA ASN A 402 -36.70 -7.99 4.12
C ASN A 402 -35.73 -9.15 4.42
N LYS A 403 -34.46 -8.81 4.66
CA LYS A 403 -33.37 -9.74 5.03
C LYS A 403 -33.10 -9.79 6.53
N GLY A 404 -33.57 -8.80 7.30
CA GLY A 404 -33.32 -8.73 8.74
C GLY A 404 -34.45 -9.27 9.60
N LYS A 405 -34.29 -9.04 10.90
CA LYS A 405 -35.18 -9.58 11.95
C LYS A 405 -36.00 -8.51 12.64
N ARG A 406 -35.68 -7.23 12.44
CA ARG A 406 -36.39 -6.12 13.07
C ARG A 406 -37.79 -5.97 12.47
N ASP A 407 -38.81 -6.06 13.30
CA ASP A 407 -40.19 -5.76 12.91
C ASP A 407 -40.38 -4.26 12.64
N PHE A 408 -41.40 -3.92 11.86
CA PHE A 408 -41.81 -2.55 11.53
C PHE A 408 -43.30 -2.36 11.83
N SER A 409 -43.77 -1.10 11.88
CA SER A 409 -45.14 -0.84 12.33
C SER A 409 -46.20 -1.41 11.40
N LYS A 410 -47.43 -1.54 11.92
CA LYS A 410 -48.60 -1.92 11.12
C LYS A 410 -48.89 -0.94 9.98
N LYS A 411 -48.48 0.33 10.10
CA LYS A 411 -48.67 1.34 9.04
C LYS A 411 -47.80 1.00 7.84
N VAL A 412 -46.53 0.68 8.07
CA VAL A 412 -45.62 0.20 7.03
C VAL A 412 -46.16 -1.06 6.36
N SER A 413 -46.61 -2.04 7.15
CA SER A 413 -47.19 -3.27 6.60
C SER A 413 -48.42 -3.03 5.72
N ALA A 414 -49.21 -1.98 6.01
CA ALA A 414 -50.38 -1.61 5.20
C ALA A 414 -50.00 -0.84 3.92
N ARG A 415 -48.88 -0.08 3.96
CA ARG A 415 -48.40 0.71 2.83
C ARG A 415 -47.62 -0.14 1.81
N VAL A 416 -46.93 -1.18 2.26
CA VAL A 416 -46.16 -2.09 1.40
C VAL A 416 -47.12 -2.97 0.57
N ASN A 417 -47.00 -2.91 -0.75
CA ASN A 417 -47.85 -3.68 -1.66
C ASN A 417 -47.43 -5.15 -1.73
N HIS A 418 -46.12 -5.42 -1.74
CA HIS A 418 -45.56 -6.76 -1.74
C HIS A 418 -44.40 -6.87 -0.75
N MET A 419 -44.41 -7.91 0.08
CA MET A 419 -43.34 -8.18 1.04
C MET A 419 -42.82 -9.60 0.89
N MET A 420 -41.50 -9.73 0.79
CA MET A 420 -40.82 -11.02 0.66
C MET A 420 -39.66 -11.10 1.66
N LYS A 421 -39.55 -12.23 2.35
CA LYS A 421 -38.43 -12.51 3.25
C LYS A 421 -37.31 -13.20 2.48
N LEU A 422 -36.10 -12.65 2.55
CA LEU A 422 -34.90 -13.21 1.90
C LEU A 422 -33.81 -13.54 2.93
N PRO A 423 -32.91 -14.49 2.63
CA PRO A 423 -31.71 -14.70 3.45
C PRO A 423 -30.77 -13.49 3.33
N ASN A 424 -30.06 -13.17 4.40
CA ASN A 424 -29.04 -12.11 4.39
C ASN A 424 -27.75 -12.58 3.68
N ARG A 425 -27.79 -12.64 2.36
CA ARG A 425 -26.67 -12.99 1.48
C ARG A 425 -26.60 -12.02 0.30
N GLY A 426 -25.40 -11.82 -0.24
CA GLY A 426 -25.14 -11.05 -1.47
C GLY A 426 -25.62 -9.60 -1.46
N ARG A 427 -25.71 -8.99 -0.27
CA ARG A 427 -26.07 -7.57 -0.05
C ARG A 427 -27.36 -7.17 -0.80
N GLU A 428 -27.50 -5.90 -1.14
CA GLU A 428 -28.54 -5.38 -2.04
C GLU A 428 -28.53 -6.02 -3.42
N SER A 429 -27.37 -6.46 -3.92
CA SER A 429 -27.23 -7.00 -5.28
C SER A 429 -28.05 -8.27 -5.50
N ASP A 430 -27.99 -9.24 -4.58
CA ASP A 430 -28.84 -10.44 -4.65
C ASP A 430 -30.33 -10.10 -4.53
N THR A 431 -30.69 -9.05 -3.78
CA THR A 431 -32.09 -8.60 -3.70
C THR A 431 -32.60 -8.09 -5.04
N TYR A 432 -31.84 -7.20 -5.69
CA TYR A 432 -32.25 -6.60 -6.96
C TYR A 432 -32.31 -7.65 -8.08
N LEU A 433 -31.33 -8.55 -8.13
CA LEU A 433 -31.36 -9.68 -9.05
C LEU A 433 -32.51 -10.66 -8.75
N TYR A 434 -32.85 -10.89 -7.48
CA TYR A 434 -34.04 -11.69 -7.13
C TYR A 434 -35.32 -11.02 -7.63
N HIS A 435 -35.43 -9.71 -7.49
CA HIS A 435 -36.57 -8.94 -7.99
C HIS A 435 -36.72 -9.09 -9.51
N LEU A 436 -35.64 -8.80 -10.26
CA LEU A 436 -35.61 -8.95 -11.72
C LEU A 436 -35.99 -10.36 -12.19
N GLN A 437 -35.64 -11.39 -11.42
CA GLN A 437 -35.94 -12.77 -11.77
C GLN A 437 -37.41 -13.17 -11.51
N ASN A 438 -38.03 -12.65 -10.45
CA ASN A 438 -39.26 -13.23 -9.90
C ASN A 438 -40.45 -12.27 -9.88
N TYR A 439 -40.25 -10.98 -10.14
CA TYR A 439 -41.30 -9.98 -10.08
C TYR A 439 -41.83 -9.66 -11.49
N HIS A 440 -43.15 -9.53 -11.62
CA HIS A 440 -43.79 -9.18 -12.88
C HIS A 440 -43.77 -7.67 -13.07
N HIS A 441 -42.80 -7.18 -13.83
CA HIS A 441 -42.67 -5.77 -14.17
C HIS A 441 -43.88 -5.25 -14.96
N LYS A 442 -44.19 -3.97 -14.76
CA LYS A 442 -45.38 -3.31 -15.32
C LYS A 442 -45.13 -2.84 -16.76
N ALA A 443 -45.89 -1.83 -17.22
CA ALA A 443 -45.75 -1.31 -18.57
C ALA A 443 -44.32 -0.81 -18.86
N LYS A 444 -43.89 -0.94 -20.12
CA LYS A 444 -42.52 -0.64 -20.59
C LYS A 444 -42.07 0.82 -20.35
N ASN A 445 -43.03 1.73 -20.26
CA ASN A 445 -42.79 3.14 -19.98
C ASN A 445 -42.85 3.49 -18.49
N GLU A 446 -43.16 2.56 -17.59
CA GLU A 446 -43.13 2.81 -16.14
C GLU A 446 -41.70 2.65 -15.59
N TRP A 447 -41.48 3.09 -14.35
CA TRP A 447 -40.19 3.02 -13.67
C TRP A 447 -40.08 1.80 -12.74
N THR A 448 -38.89 1.23 -12.66
CA THR A 448 -38.45 0.43 -11.50
C THR A 448 -37.31 1.16 -10.79
N ILE A 449 -37.50 1.43 -9.51
CA ILE A 449 -36.60 2.22 -8.66
C ILE A 449 -36.01 1.29 -7.62
N PHE A 450 -34.70 1.22 -7.52
CA PHE A 450 -33.99 0.36 -6.58
C PHE A 450 -33.39 1.20 -5.47
N CYS A 451 -33.67 0.85 -4.21
CA CYS A 451 -33.06 1.53 -3.07
C CYS A 451 -32.78 0.60 -1.88
N GLN A 452 -31.98 1.10 -0.94
CA GLN A 452 -31.72 0.45 0.35
C GLN A 452 -32.82 0.81 1.36
N GLY A 453 -32.84 0.13 2.51
CA GLY A 453 -33.80 0.39 3.58
C GLY A 453 -33.73 1.80 4.15
N ASP A 454 -32.57 2.45 4.07
CA ASP A 454 -32.36 3.85 4.48
C ASP A 454 -31.69 4.64 3.34
N PRO A 455 -32.47 5.34 2.50
CA PRO A 455 -31.94 6.06 1.34
C PRO A 455 -31.35 7.45 1.67
N PHE A 456 -31.76 8.04 2.80
CA PHE A 456 -31.48 9.45 3.12
C PHE A 456 -30.01 9.80 3.33
N PRO A 457 -29.16 8.90 3.89
CA PRO A 457 -27.74 9.18 3.99
C PRO A 457 -27.04 9.31 2.62
N HIS A 458 -27.68 8.84 1.54
CA HIS A 458 -27.16 8.86 0.17
C HIS A 458 -27.86 9.89 -0.73
N ASN A 459 -29.10 10.23 -0.38
CA ASN A 459 -29.89 11.28 -0.99
C ASN A 459 -30.84 11.89 0.06
N PRO A 460 -30.49 13.02 0.69
CA PRO A 460 -31.34 13.67 1.69
C PRO A 460 -32.71 14.10 1.14
N ASP A 461 -32.77 14.38 -0.16
CA ASP A 461 -33.94 14.89 -0.86
C ASP A 461 -34.71 13.73 -1.55
N PHE A 462 -34.46 12.47 -1.18
CA PHE A 462 -34.94 11.27 -1.88
C PHE A 462 -36.45 11.28 -2.15
N LEU A 463 -37.28 11.51 -1.12
CA LEU A 463 -38.73 11.54 -1.25
C LEU A 463 -39.23 12.61 -2.22
N GLN A 464 -38.61 13.80 -2.17
CA GLN A 464 -38.96 14.90 -3.07
C GLN A 464 -38.53 14.58 -4.49
N PHE A 465 -37.36 13.96 -4.65
CA PHE A 465 -36.84 13.58 -5.96
C PHE A 465 -37.71 12.50 -6.64
N LEU A 466 -38.26 11.55 -5.87
CA LEU A 466 -39.24 10.57 -6.38
C LEU A 466 -40.45 11.24 -7.06
N ASN A 467 -40.88 12.41 -6.58
CA ASN A 467 -42.01 13.15 -7.13
C ASN A 467 -41.68 13.93 -8.42
N HIS A 468 -40.42 13.93 -8.84
CA HIS A 468 -39.92 14.66 -10.02
C HIS A 468 -39.45 13.74 -11.15
N ARG A 469 -39.85 12.47 -11.10
CA ARG A 469 -39.43 11.41 -12.02
C ARG A 469 -39.81 11.60 -13.49
N GLN A 470 -40.75 12.49 -13.79
CA GLN A 470 -41.05 12.93 -15.15
C GLN A 470 -39.87 13.63 -15.84
N HIS A 471 -38.85 14.04 -15.07
CA HIS A 471 -37.65 14.69 -15.57
C HIS A 471 -36.44 13.74 -15.65
N TRP A 472 -36.60 12.48 -15.22
CA TRP A 472 -35.51 11.52 -15.21
C TRP A 472 -35.14 11.01 -16.60
N SER A 473 -33.85 10.76 -16.79
CA SER A 473 -33.34 10.00 -17.94
C SER A 473 -33.66 8.51 -17.76
N ASP A 474 -33.80 7.76 -18.85
CA ASP A 474 -34.24 6.34 -18.79
C ASP A 474 -33.41 5.45 -17.86
N ILE A 475 -32.15 5.84 -17.60
CA ILE A 475 -31.30 5.34 -16.53
C ILE A 475 -30.97 6.52 -15.62
N GLN A 476 -31.44 6.49 -14.37
CA GLN A 476 -31.33 7.60 -13.45
C GLN A 476 -30.53 7.21 -12.20
N PRO A 477 -29.34 7.78 -11.96
CA PRO A 477 -28.69 7.72 -10.66
C PRO A 477 -29.53 8.47 -9.62
N MET A 478 -29.65 7.91 -8.41
CA MET A 478 -30.55 8.44 -7.37
C MET A 478 -29.81 9.04 -6.18
N THR A 479 -28.49 9.18 -6.24
CA THR A 479 -27.65 9.54 -5.08
C THR A 479 -26.63 10.60 -5.43
N CYS A 480 -26.10 11.27 -4.39
CA CYS A 480 -25.03 12.25 -4.53
C CYS A 480 -23.74 11.91 -3.75
N GLY A 481 -23.75 10.79 -3.01
CA GLY A 481 -22.61 10.31 -2.23
C GLY A 481 -22.99 9.26 -1.18
N TYR A 482 -22.05 8.98 -0.27
CA TYR A 482 -22.30 8.24 0.97
C TYR A 482 -22.58 9.19 2.14
N ILE A 483 -22.67 8.62 3.33
CA ILE A 483 -22.88 9.37 4.57
C ILE A 483 -21.83 10.48 4.72
N ASP A 484 -22.28 11.69 5.07
CA ASP A 484 -21.48 12.91 5.07
C ASP A 484 -20.20 12.80 5.93
N GLU A 485 -20.26 12.00 7.00
CA GLU A 485 -19.12 11.75 7.89
C GLU A 485 -17.96 11.05 7.19
N TRP A 486 -18.25 10.24 6.16
CA TRP A 486 -17.23 9.50 5.43
C TRP A 486 -16.53 10.33 4.36
N GLN A 487 -17.11 11.47 3.98
CA GLN A 487 -16.53 12.37 2.96
C GLN A 487 -16.29 11.65 1.63
N ILE A 488 -17.29 10.88 1.18
CA ILE A 488 -17.26 10.13 -0.09
C ILE A 488 -18.45 10.59 -0.96
N PRO A 489 -18.22 11.36 -2.03
CA PRO A 489 -16.94 11.96 -2.42
C PRO A 489 -16.52 13.10 -1.45
N PRO A 490 -15.25 13.53 -1.49
CA PRO A 490 -14.74 14.58 -0.60
C PRO A 490 -15.55 15.88 -0.67
N GLU A 491 -15.72 16.60 0.45
CA GLU A 491 -16.52 17.84 0.52
C GLU A 491 -16.14 18.86 -0.55
N VAL A 492 -14.85 18.98 -0.88
CA VAL A 492 -14.37 19.88 -1.92
C VAL A 492 -14.94 19.52 -3.30
N ILE A 493 -15.00 18.23 -3.62
CA ILE A 493 -15.54 17.71 -4.87
C ILE A 493 -17.07 17.88 -4.89
N ARG A 494 -17.76 17.58 -3.78
CA ARG A 494 -19.20 17.83 -3.65
C ARG A 494 -19.56 19.29 -3.82
N THR A 495 -18.73 20.19 -3.29
CA THR A 495 -19.00 21.62 -3.33
C THR A 495 -18.74 22.17 -4.71
N LEU A 496 -17.59 21.85 -5.31
CA LEU A 496 -17.17 22.40 -6.60
C LEU A 496 -17.95 21.86 -7.79
N ASP A 497 -18.63 20.73 -7.65
CA ASP A 497 -19.19 20.03 -8.79
C ASP A 497 -20.70 19.73 -8.61
N ASP A 498 -21.50 20.42 -9.43
CA ASP A 498 -22.96 20.36 -9.51
C ASP A 498 -23.44 20.03 -10.94
N HIS A 499 -22.55 19.52 -11.80
CA HIS A 499 -22.86 19.28 -13.22
C HIS A 499 -24.04 18.34 -13.45
N ASP A 500 -24.21 17.38 -12.56
CA ASP A 500 -25.26 16.35 -12.63
C ASP A 500 -26.54 16.73 -11.89
N TRP A 501 -26.60 17.90 -11.22
CA TRP A 501 -27.80 18.28 -10.48
C TRP A 501 -29.01 18.42 -11.41
N MET A 502 -30.16 17.96 -10.92
CA MET A 502 -31.42 18.09 -11.64
C MET A 502 -32.27 19.16 -10.97
N GLY A 503 -32.13 20.40 -11.43
CA GLY A 503 -32.73 21.55 -10.76
C GLY A 503 -32.13 21.73 -9.36
N GLU A 504 -32.95 21.61 -8.31
CA GLU A 504 -32.51 21.66 -6.91
C GLU A 504 -32.08 20.29 -6.36
N PHE A 505 -32.32 19.20 -7.09
CA PHE A 505 -32.05 17.84 -6.60
C PHE A 505 -30.61 17.43 -6.82
N ARG A 506 -29.98 17.03 -5.73
CA ARG A 506 -28.60 16.56 -5.68
C ARG A 506 -28.52 15.11 -6.16
N VAL A 507 -28.13 14.95 -7.42
CA VAL A 507 -27.69 13.67 -7.97
C VAL A 507 -26.31 13.83 -8.59
N ARG A 508 -25.54 12.74 -8.56
CA ARG A 508 -24.16 12.72 -9.03
C ARG A 508 -23.79 11.33 -9.49
N THR A 509 -23.04 11.29 -10.57
CA THR A 509 -22.21 10.15 -10.95
C THR A 509 -20.76 10.52 -10.86
N ASP A 510 -19.91 9.51 -10.69
CA ASP A 510 -18.48 9.66 -10.91
C ASP A 510 -17.99 8.60 -11.89
N PHE A 511 -16.79 8.82 -12.42
CA PHE A 511 -16.14 7.90 -13.34
C PHE A 511 -15.22 6.96 -12.59
N PHE A 512 -15.12 5.71 -13.04
CA PHE A 512 -14.19 4.74 -12.49
C PHE A 512 -13.38 4.04 -13.56
N SER A 513 -12.20 3.55 -13.21
CA SER A 513 -11.38 2.74 -14.10
C SER A 513 -11.83 1.28 -14.10
N THR A 514 -12.05 0.73 -15.29
CA THR A 514 -12.46 -0.67 -15.49
C THR A 514 -11.35 -1.67 -15.16
N SER A 515 -10.11 -1.22 -15.05
CA SER A 515 -8.96 -2.07 -14.76
C SER A 515 -8.61 -2.19 -13.27
N ASN A 516 -9.01 -1.24 -12.44
CA ASN A 516 -8.58 -1.19 -11.05
C ASN A 516 -9.62 -0.64 -10.06
N HIS A 517 -10.84 -0.34 -10.50
CA HIS A 517 -11.92 0.18 -9.64
C HIS A 517 -11.61 1.53 -8.98
N GLU A 518 -10.58 2.26 -9.41
CA GLU A 518 -10.32 3.59 -8.88
C GLU A 518 -11.33 4.59 -9.43
N VAL A 519 -11.78 5.52 -8.58
CA VAL A 519 -12.57 6.67 -9.01
C VAL A 519 -11.63 7.69 -9.65
N LEU A 520 -12.06 8.33 -10.73
CA LEU A 520 -11.29 9.40 -11.37
C LEU A 520 -11.54 10.72 -10.64
N GLY A 521 -10.47 11.42 -10.30
CA GLY A 521 -10.53 12.76 -9.69
C GLY A 521 -10.42 12.79 -8.16
N TRP A 522 -10.61 11.67 -7.46
CA TRP A 522 -10.39 11.55 -6.01
C TRP A 522 -10.13 10.09 -5.59
N ILE A 523 -9.63 9.89 -4.37
CA ILE A 523 -9.23 8.56 -3.89
C ILE A 523 -10.33 7.94 -3.03
N ASP A 524 -10.89 6.83 -3.50
CA ASP A 524 -11.77 5.95 -2.72
C ASP A 524 -10.94 4.85 -2.04
N HIS A 525 -10.51 5.12 -0.80
CA HIS A 525 -9.71 4.15 -0.03
C HIS A 525 -10.47 2.84 0.25
N GLY A 526 -11.79 2.90 0.44
CA GLY A 526 -12.62 1.73 0.68
C GLY A 526 -12.73 0.86 -0.57
N GLY A 527 -13.06 1.47 -1.71
CA GLY A 527 -13.11 0.82 -3.01
C GLY A 527 -11.77 0.17 -3.40
N ARG A 528 -10.64 0.85 -3.17
CA ARG A 528 -9.30 0.30 -3.45
C ARG A 528 -9.02 -0.98 -2.66
N GLN A 529 -9.36 -0.99 -1.37
CA GLN A 529 -9.14 -2.16 -0.52
C GLN A 529 -9.99 -3.36 -0.98
N LEU A 530 -11.25 -3.12 -1.28
CA LEU A 530 -12.18 -4.13 -1.78
C LEU A 530 -11.71 -4.71 -3.12
N MET A 531 -11.09 -3.87 -3.95
CA MET A 531 -10.62 -4.32 -5.25
C MET A 531 -9.36 -5.19 -5.18
N ASN A 532 -8.43 -4.87 -4.27
CA ASN A 532 -7.29 -5.74 -4.00
C ASN A 532 -7.73 -7.13 -3.54
N ASP A 533 -8.80 -7.20 -2.73
CA ASP A 533 -9.40 -8.45 -2.28
C ASP A 533 -10.02 -9.24 -3.45
N PHE A 534 -10.73 -8.56 -4.37
CA PHE A 534 -11.24 -9.18 -5.60
C PHE A 534 -10.13 -9.75 -6.50
N VAL A 535 -9.08 -8.96 -6.77
CA VAL A 535 -7.95 -9.38 -7.60
C VAL A 535 -7.22 -10.59 -6.99
N ALA A 536 -7.04 -10.61 -5.66
CA ALA A 536 -6.42 -11.72 -4.96
C ALA A 536 -7.29 -12.98 -4.99
N TYR A 537 -8.60 -12.84 -4.77
CA TYR A 537 -9.56 -13.95 -4.79
C TYR A 537 -9.59 -14.65 -6.15
N HIS A 538 -9.67 -13.87 -7.25
CA HIS A 538 -9.73 -14.40 -8.61
C HIS A 538 -8.35 -14.64 -9.26
N ARG A 539 -7.25 -14.27 -8.57
CA ARG A 539 -5.87 -14.37 -9.06
C ARG A 539 -5.68 -13.69 -10.42
N LEU A 540 -6.24 -12.50 -10.58
CA LEU A 540 -6.21 -11.80 -11.86
C LEU A 540 -4.81 -11.31 -12.22
N PRO A 541 -4.34 -11.50 -13.47
CA PRO A 541 -3.10 -10.90 -13.94
C PRO A 541 -3.13 -9.37 -13.92
N SER A 542 -1.95 -8.77 -13.79
CA SER A 542 -1.79 -7.33 -13.88
C SER A 542 -2.26 -6.80 -15.24
N GLY A 543 -3.02 -5.70 -15.23
CA GLY A 543 -3.53 -5.03 -16.43
C GLY A 543 -4.83 -5.60 -17.00
N TRP A 544 -5.41 -6.65 -16.40
CA TRP A 544 -6.72 -7.14 -16.81
C TRP A 544 -7.85 -6.17 -16.45
N SER A 545 -8.89 -6.12 -17.29
CA SER A 545 -10.13 -5.44 -16.95
C SER A 545 -10.87 -6.26 -15.91
N ILE A 546 -10.93 -5.74 -14.69
CA ILE A 546 -11.68 -6.33 -13.57
C ILE A 546 -13.14 -6.48 -13.94
N TYR A 547 -13.69 -5.44 -14.56
CA TYR A 547 -15.09 -5.40 -14.96
C TYR A 547 -15.36 -6.27 -16.19
N GLY A 548 -14.44 -6.28 -17.16
CA GLY A 548 -14.50 -7.20 -18.29
C GLY A 548 -14.55 -8.65 -17.82
N TYR A 549 -13.61 -9.05 -16.98
CA TYR A 549 -13.57 -10.38 -16.37
C TYR A 549 -14.85 -10.70 -15.58
N PHE A 550 -15.30 -9.79 -14.69
CA PHE A 550 -16.48 -10.04 -13.87
C PHE A 550 -17.76 -10.20 -14.70
N LEU A 551 -17.92 -9.43 -15.77
CA LEU A 551 -19.05 -9.53 -16.69
C LEU A 551 -19.04 -10.84 -17.48
N GLU A 552 -17.87 -11.38 -17.84
CA GLU A 552 -17.76 -12.74 -18.39
C GLU A 552 -18.26 -13.79 -17.40
N GLN A 553 -17.86 -13.65 -16.11
CA GLN A 553 -18.35 -14.55 -15.07
C GLN A 553 -19.87 -14.44 -14.91
N CYS A 554 -20.45 -13.27 -15.15
CA CYS A 554 -21.91 -13.06 -15.16
C CYS A 554 -22.60 -13.67 -16.40
N GLY A 555 -21.86 -13.98 -17.48
CA GLY A 555 -22.40 -14.44 -18.76
C GLY A 555 -22.75 -13.31 -19.74
N LEU A 556 -22.38 -12.07 -19.44
CA LEU A 556 -22.74 -10.86 -20.19
C LEU A 556 -21.65 -10.51 -21.20
N MET A 557 -21.47 -11.35 -22.23
CA MET A 557 -20.28 -11.32 -23.10
C MET A 557 -20.12 -10.02 -23.90
N GLU A 558 -21.20 -9.43 -24.42
CA GLU A 558 -21.09 -8.16 -25.17
C GLU A 558 -20.70 -6.99 -24.26
N LEU A 559 -21.32 -6.89 -23.07
CA LEU A 559 -20.97 -5.87 -22.09
C LEU A 559 -19.54 -6.09 -21.54
N ALA A 560 -19.12 -7.35 -21.37
CA ALA A 560 -17.76 -7.69 -20.99
C ALA A 560 -16.74 -7.18 -22.04
N LYS A 561 -17.02 -7.38 -23.33
CA LYS A 561 -16.18 -6.89 -24.43
C LYS A 561 -16.06 -5.36 -24.43
N GLU A 562 -17.14 -4.65 -24.11
CA GLU A 562 -17.09 -3.19 -23.93
C GLU A 562 -16.16 -2.82 -22.76
N ALA A 563 -16.33 -3.45 -21.59
CA ALA A 563 -15.50 -3.20 -20.41
C ALA A 563 -14.03 -3.61 -20.59
N TRP A 564 -13.73 -4.58 -21.46
CA TRP A 564 -12.36 -4.95 -21.84
C TRP A 564 -11.67 -3.91 -22.72
N THR A 565 -12.44 -3.20 -23.54
CA THR A 565 -11.90 -2.26 -24.55
C THR A 565 -12.04 -0.80 -24.17
N SER A 566 -12.73 -0.53 -23.06
CA SER A 566 -13.03 0.81 -22.57
C SER A 566 -12.43 0.97 -21.17
N PRO A 567 -11.50 1.91 -20.95
CA PRO A 567 -10.81 2.04 -19.68
C PRO A 567 -11.64 2.70 -18.57
N ILE A 568 -12.79 3.31 -18.91
CA ILE A 568 -13.60 4.09 -17.97
C ILE A 568 -15.06 3.61 -18.00
N GLY A 569 -15.65 3.45 -16.81
CA GLY A 569 -17.09 3.37 -16.58
C GLY A 569 -17.61 4.55 -15.74
N GLN A 570 -18.91 4.61 -15.54
CA GLN A 570 -19.62 5.64 -14.79
C GLN A 570 -20.60 4.98 -13.81
N PHE A 571 -20.64 5.47 -12.57
CA PHE A 571 -21.46 4.86 -11.52
C PHE A 571 -22.18 5.88 -10.66
N GLY A 572 -23.30 5.46 -10.08
CA GLY A 572 -23.96 6.12 -8.96
C GLY A 572 -23.58 5.46 -7.64
N PHE A 573 -23.77 6.17 -6.53
CA PHE A 573 -23.39 5.70 -5.20
C PHE A 573 -24.47 4.84 -4.54
N ALA A 574 -24.05 3.95 -3.64
CA ALA A 574 -24.91 3.16 -2.74
C ALA A 574 -25.95 2.27 -3.44
N ALA A 575 -25.67 1.87 -4.69
CA ALA A 575 -26.52 1.00 -5.49
C ALA A 575 -28.00 1.47 -5.60
N MET A 576 -28.21 2.80 -5.58
CA MET A 576 -29.52 3.41 -5.69
C MET A 576 -29.68 4.06 -7.07
N PHE A 577 -30.64 3.57 -7.84
CA PHE A 577 -30.86 3.99 -9.22
C PHE A 577 -32.31 3.68 -9.64
N ALA A 578 -32.79 4.34 -10.69
CA ALA A 578 -34.05 4.04 -11.34
C ALA A 578 -33.83 3.75 -12.82
N VAL A 579 -34.66 2.85 -13.38
CA VAL A 579 -34.61 2.51 -14.80
C VAL A 579 -36.02 2.41 -15.37
N ARG A 580 -36.19 2.79 -16.62
CA ARG A 580 -37.43 2.50 -17.36
C ARG A 580 -37.55 1.01 -17.58
N ASN A 581 -38.77 0.48 -17.43
CA ASN A 581 -39.03 -0.96 -17.49
C ASN A 581 -38.61 -1.61 -18.82
N HIS A 582 -38.61 -0.87 -19.93
CA HIS A 582 -38.15 -1.39 -21.22
C HIS A 582 -36.64 -1.73 -21.25
N LEU A 583 -35.84 -1.25 -20.30
CA LEU A 583 -34.42 -1.55 -20.19
C LEU A 583 -34.14 -2.78 -19.32
N LEU A 584 -35.12 -3.28 -18.56
CA LEU A 584 -34.90 -4.42 -17.66
C LEU A 584 -34.50 -5.70 -18.40
N ASP A 585 -35.00 -5.86 -19.63
CA ASP A 585 -34.69 -6.99 -20.50
C ASP A 585 -33.25 -6.95 -21.07
N GLN A 586 -32.48 -5.89 -20.81
CA GLN A 586 -31.05 -5.84 -21.19
C GLN A 586 -30.19 -6.85 -20.43
N ILE A 587 -30.64 -7.28 -19.25
CA ILE A 587 -30.01 -8.39 -18.53
C ILE A 587 -30.72 -9.69 -18.97
N PRO A 588 -30.04 -10.59 -19.70
CA PRO A 588 -30.65 -11.85 -20.11
C PRO A 588 -31.10 -12.67 -18.90
N ALA A 589 -32.34 -13.18 -18.94
CA ALA A 589 -32.95 -13.88 -17.81
C ALA A 589 -32.15 -15.13 -17.36
N ASP A 590 -31.45 -15.77 -18.29
CA ASP A 590 -30.60 -16.93 -18.04
C ASP A 590 -29.26 -16.58 -17.33
N CYS A 591 -28.83 -15.32 -17.40
CA CYS A 591 -27.65 -14.82 -16.69
C CYS A 591 -27.95 -14.54 -15.21
N ILE A 592 -29.19 -14.14 -14.86
CA ILE A 592 -29.56 -13.71 -13.51
C ILE A 592 -29.24 -14.77 -12.43
N PRO A 593 -29.56 -16.07 -12.58
CA PRO A 593 -29.19 -17.08 -11.59
C PRO A 593 -27.68 -17.17 -11.32
N ARG A 594 -26.85 -16.93 -12.34
CA ARG A 594 -25.39 -16.91 -12.22
C ARG A 594 -24.92 -15.66 -11.49
N MET A 595 -25.45 -14.49 -11.85
CA MET A 595 -25.17 -13.22 -11.17
C MET A 595 -25.52 -13.28 -9.69
N ARG A 596 -26.64 -13.92 -9.33
CA ARG A 596 -27.05 -14.11 -7.93
C ARG A 596 -26.10 -15.00 -7.14
N ARG A 597 -25.60 -16.06 -7.78
CA ARG A 597 -24.56 -16.93 -7.19
C ARG A 597 -23.30 -16.13 -6.89
N LEU A 598 -22.82 -15.35 -7.87
CA LEU A 598 -21.65 -14.49 -7.72
C LEU A 598 -21.86 -13.47 -6.59
N ALA A 599 -23.01 -12.78 -6.56
CA ALA A 599 -23.32 -11.81 -5.51
C ALA A 599 -23.19 -12.42 -4.11
N ALA A 600 -23.60 -13.69 -3.93
CA ALA A 600 -23.54 -14.40 -2.66
C ALA A 600 -22.19 -15.08 -2.35
N GLU A 601 -21.27 -15.17 -3.31
CA GLU A 601 -20.04 -15.96 -3.22
C GLU A 601 -18.92 -15.22 -2.48
N HIS A 602 -18.75 -13.93 -2.76
CA HIS A 602 -17.68 -13.12 -2.18
C HIS A 602 -18.12 -11.68 -1.92
N ASN A 603 -17.67 -11.08 -0.82
CA ASN A 603 -18.12 -9.76 -0.39
C ASN A 603 -17.79 -8.65 -1.40
N SER A 604 -16.64 -8.76 -2.10
CA SER A 604 -16.23 -7.77 -3.09
C SER A 604 -17.13 -7.74 -4.33
N HIS A 605 -17.86 -8.82 -4.65
CA HIS A 605 -18.75 -8.87 -5.82
C HIS A 605 -19.90 -7.87 -5.71
N GLY A 606 -20.45 -7.65 -4.51
CA GLY A 606 -21.52 -6.66 -4.31
C GLY A 606 -21.08 -5.24 -4.66
N TYR A 607 -19.83 -4.89 -4.36
CA TYR A 607 -19.27 -3.57 -4.69
C TYR A 607 -18.94 -3.42 -6.19
N ILE A 608 -18.66 -4.52 -6.89
CA ILE A 608 -18.56 -4.49 -8.35
C ILE A 608 -19.93 -4.24 -8.97
N PHE A 609 -20.96 -4.95 -8.50
CA PHE A 609 -22.35 -4.71 -8.93
C PHE A 609 -22.79 -3.27 -8.70
N GLU A 610 -22.46 -2.70 -7.53
CA GLU A 610 -22.77 -1.31 -7.22
C GLU A 610 -22.30 -0.33 -8.31
N ARG A 611 -21.11 -0.55 -8.87
CA ARG A 611 -20.58 0.29 -9.96
C ARG A 611 -21.04 -0.12 -11.37
N LEU A 612 -21.69 -1.29 -11.50
CA LEU A 612 -22.17 -1.81 -12.77
C LEU A 612 -23.64 -1.53 -13.04
N TRP A 613 -24.45 -1.16 -12.04
CA TRP A 613 -25.90 -1.08 -12.22
C TRP A 613 -26.32 -0.25 -13.43
N LEU A 614 -25.77 0.95 -13.61
CA LEU A 614 -26.12 1.79 -14.75
C LEU A 614 -25.73 1.13 -16.09
N HIS A 615 -24.57 0.48 -16.13
CA HIS A 615 -24.07 -0.24 -17.31
C HIS A 615 -24.90 -1.48 -17.66
N LEU A 616 -25.40 -2.21 -16.65
CA LEU A 616 -26.26 -3.38 -16.85
C LEU A 616 -27.58 -3.03 -17.54
N PHE A 617 -28.00 -1.77 -17.51
CA PHE A 617 -29.21 -1.27 -18.16
C PHE A 617 -28.92 -0.37 -19.37
N GLY A 618 -27.69 -0.37 -19.88
CA GLY A 618 -27.35 0.22 -21.17
C GLY A 618 -26.58 1.54 -21.13
N LEU A 619 -26.10 1.99 -19.97
CA LEU A 619 -25.13 3.09 -19.94
C LEU A 619 -23.80 2.59 -20.57
N PRO A 620 -23.26 3.23 -21.61
CA PRO A 620 -22.06 2.74 -22.27
C PRO A 620 -20.80 2.97 -21.43
N PHE A 621 -19.80 2.11 -21.59
CA PHE A 621 -18.44 2.41 -21.13
C PHE A 621 -17.79 3.47 -22.03
N ILE A 622 -16.86 4.26 -21.47
CA ILE A 622 -16.18 5.34 -22.18
C ILE A 622 -14.88 4.81 -22.78
N LYS A 623 -14.78 4.92 -24.11
CA LYS A 623 -13.62 4.54 -24.90
C LYS A 623 -12.82 5.77 -25.33
N PHE A 624 -11.51 5.72 -25.16
CA PHE A 624 -10.60 6.69 -25.78
C PHE A 624 -10.11 6.15 -27.12
N GLU A 625 -10.37 6.87 -28.19
CA GLU A 625 -9.73 6.58 -29.48
C GLU A 625 -8.27 7.04 -29.42
N ARG A 626 -7.33 6.10 -29.56
CA ARG A 626 -5.92 6.47 -29.75
C ARG A 626 -5.74 6.90 -31.22
N PRO A 627 -5.16 8.08 -31.50
CA PRO A 627 -4.82 8.44 -32.87
C PRO A 627 -3.88 7.38 -33.43
N ARG A 628 -4.20 6.83 -34.61
CA ARG A 628 -3.30 5.94 -35.34
C ARG A 628 -2.12 6.80 -35.79
N PHE A 629 -0.94 6.60 -35.19
CA PHE A 629 0.29 7.08 -35.79
C PHE A 629 0.43 6.39 -37.15
N ILE A 630 0.30 7.17 -38.23
CA ILE A 630 0.57 6.70 -39.59
C ILE A 630 2.04 6.27 -39.60
N LYS A 631 2.28 5.00 -39.94
CA LYS A 631 3.62 4.40 -40.04
C LYS A 631 4.45 5.06 -41.13
#